data_AF-A0A5J4T7H5-F1
#
_entry.id   AF-A0A5J4T7H5-F1
#
_cell.length_a   1.000
_cell.length_b   1.000
_cell.length_c   1.000
_cell.angle_alpha   90.00
_cell.angle_beta   90.00
_cell.angle_gamma   90.00
#
_symmetry.space_group_name_H-M   'P 1'
#
loop_
_entity.id
_entity.type
_entity.pdbx_description
1 polymer ?
#
loop_
_entity_poly.entity_id
_entity_poly.type
_entity_poly.pdbx_seq_one_letter_code
_entity_poly.pdbx_strand_id
1 'polypeptide(L)'
;MQRVMFCALSGISFIHSQGLVVGELCPEVFFISEDGTIKIDTLCLPQIRRNEKSTHATTDSIMLYCAPEVQLGEKPTMRSDIWSLGVIILEGMSNHHPFKGSTREETLMNMKMGRFSEVPTFISSDVKELLLMMINV
;
A
#
# COMPACT_ATOMS: atom_id res chain seq x y z
N MET A 1 4.82 0.99 -15.99
CA MET A 1 3.96 0.46 -14.91
C MET A 1 4.24 -1.00 -14.56
N GLN A 2 4.33 -1.94 -15.52
CA GLN A 2 4.63 -3.35 -15.20
C GLN A 2 5.94 -3.57 -14.42
N ARG A 3 7.03 -2.90 -14.79
CA ARG A 3 8.32 -2.98 -14.06
C ARG A 3 8.23 -2.46 -12.63
N VAL A 4 7.48 -1.37 -12.43
CA VAL A 4 7.21 -0.75 -11.11
C VAL A 4 6.48 -1.73 -10.21
N MET A 5 5.39 -2.32 -10.71
CA MET A 5 4.60 -3.33 -10.00
C MET A 5 5.45 -4.55 -9.63
N PHE A 6 6.24 -5.07 -10.57
CA PHE A 6 7.10 -6.23 -10.33
C PHE A 6 8.16 -5.96 -9.25
N CYS A 7 8.85 -4.81 -9.32
CA CYS A 7 9.85 -4.45 -8.32
C CYS A 7 9.23 -4.26 -6.93
N ALA A 8 8.07 -3.60 -6.83
CA ALA A 8 7.39 -3.41 -5.56
C ALA A 8 6.95 -4.75 -4.93
N LEU A 9 6.33 -5.63 -5.71
CA LEU A 9 5.96 -6.99 -5.27
C LEU A 9 7.18 -7.81 -4.83
N SER A 10 8.27 -7.75 -5.60
CA SER A 10 9.51 -8.46 -5.29
C SER A 10 10.16 -7.94 -4.00
N GLY A 11 10.16 -6.62 -3.79
CA GLY A 11 10.68 -6.01 -2.57
C GLY A 11 9.87 -6.38 -1.33
N ILE A 12 8.55 -6.33 -1.41
CA ILE A 12 7.66 -6.75 -0.31
C ILE A 12 7.81 -8.23 -0.01
N SER A 13 7.83 -9.08 -1.05
CA SER A 13 8.07 -10.53 -0.91
C SER A 13 9.39 -10.82 -0.20
N PHE A 14 10.47 -10.10 -0.55
CA PHE A 14 11.75 -10.23 0.13
C PHE A 14 11.66 -9.85 1.61
N ILE A 15 11.05 -8.71 1.96
CA ILE A 15 10.86 -8.28 3.35
C ILE A 15 10.06 -9.31 4.15
N HIS A 16 8.95 -9.80 3.59
CA HIS A 16 8.09 -10.82 4.21
C HIS A 16 8.84 -12.14 4.40
N SER A 17 9.72 -12.53 3.47
CA SER A 17 10.56 -13.73 3.59
C SER A 17 11.51 -13.70 4.79
N GLN A 18 11.85 -12.50 5.28
CA GLN A 18 12.67 -12.31 6.48
C GLN A 18 11.83 -12.28 7.77
N GLY A 19 10.52 -12.53 7.69
CA GLY A 19 9.62 -12.46 8.83
C GLY A 19 9.28 -11.03 9.27
N LEU A 20 9.54 -10.04 8.42
CA LEU A 20 9.30 -8.63 8.69
C LEU A 20 7.98 -8.16 8.04
N VAL A 21 7.33 -7.19 8.68
CA VAL A 21 6.12 -6.52 8.19
C VAL A 21 6.44 -5.04 8.09
N VAL A 22 6.16 -4.43 6.93
CA VAL A 22 6.40 -3.00 6.70
C VAL A 22 5.49 -2.15 7.57
N GLY A 23 4.18 -2.37 7.48
CA GLY A 23 3.15 -1.77 8.33
C GLY A 23 2.82 -0.31 8.07
N GLU A 24 3.68 0.42 7.36
CA GLU A 24 3.51 1.83 7.03
C GLU A 24 3.68 2.09 5.51
N LEU A 25 3.18 1.18 4.66
CA LEU A 25 3.28 1.35 3.21
C LEU A 25 2.42 2.52 2.69
N CYS A 26 3.06 3.43 1.98
CA CYS A 26 2.46 4.50 1.19
C CYS A 26 3.36 4.80 -0.03
N PRO A 27 2.91 5.56 -1.03
CA PRO A 27 3.74 5.88 -2.21
C PRO A 27 5.09 6.53 -1.87
N GLU A 28 5.17 7.29 -0.78
CA GLU A 28 6.36 8.04 -0.37
C GLU A 28 7.55 7.14 0.01
N VAL A 29 7.31 5.88 0.39
CA VAL A 29 8.38 4.93 0.75
C VAL A 29 9.01 4.25 -0.46
N PHE A 30 8.46 4.46 -1.67
CA PHE A 30 8.98 3.90 -2.91
C PHE A 30 9.85 4.93 -3.64
N PHE A 31 11.13 4.60 -3.79
CA PHE A 31 12.11 5.40 -4.51
C PHE A 31 12.42 4.77 -5.86
N ILE A 32 12.64 5.62 -6.86
CA ILE A 32 13.03 5.19 -8.20
C ILE A 32 14.48 5.63 -8.41
N SER A 33 15.38 4.67 -8.64
CA SER A 33 16.78 4.98 -9.00
C SER A 33 16.91 5.38 -10.47
N GLU A 34 18.05 5.94 -10.84
CA GLU A 34 18.33 6.45 -12.20
C GLU A 34 18.17 5.37 -13.30
N ASP A 35 18.40 4.11 -12.98
CA ASP A 35 18.22 2.94 -13.87
C ASP A 35 16.75 2.46 -13.96
N GLY A 36 15.83 3.16 -13.30
CA GLY A 36 14.40 2.84 -13.23
C GLY A 36 14.05 1.70 -12.27
N THR A 37 14.98 1.28 -11.40
CA THR A 37 14.71 0.27 -10.37
C THR A 37 13.96 0.90 -9.19
N ILE A 38 12.95 0.19 -8.68
CA ILE A 38 12.24 0.63 -7.47
C ILE A 38 12.92 0.05 -6.23
N LYS A 39 13.13 0.90 -5.24
CA LYS A 39 13.62 0.56 -3.90
C LYS A 39 12.60 0.99 -2.87
N ILE A 40 12.46 0.18 -1.82
CA ILE A 40 11.58 0.44 -0.69
C ILE A 40 12.45 1.00 0.43
N ASP A 41 12.10 2.15 0.96
CA ASP A 41 12.72 2.66 2.18
C ASP A 41 12.28 1.80 3.37
N THR A 42 13.29 1.18 4.00
CA THR A 42 13.12 0.25 5.11
C THR A 42 13.27 0.94 6.47
N LEU A 43 13.65 2.22 6.49
CA LEU A 43 13.75 3.00 7.73
C LEU A 43 12.38 3.22 8.38
N CYS A 44 11.29 3.06 7.63
CA CYS A 44 9.92 3.06 8.15
C CYS A 44 9.57 1.80 8.96
N LEU A 45 10.37 0.72 8.92
CA LEU A 45 10.07 -0.53 9.62
C LEU A 45 10.05 -0.33 11.14
N PRO A 46 8.90 -0.50 11.84
CA PRO A 46 8.81 -0.31 13.28
C PRO A 46 9.77 -1.20 14.07
N GLN A 47 10.12 -2.37 13.52
CA GLN A 47 11.03 -3.34 14.12
C GLN A 47 12.50 -2.90 14.04
N ILE A 48 12.87 -2.07 13.07
CA ILE A 48 14.22 -1.51 12.90
C ILE A 48 14.39 -0.23 13.73
N ARG A 49 13.32 0.56 13.92
CA ARG A 49 13.30 1.85 14.63
C ARG A 49 13.41 1.77 16.17
N ARG A 50 13.81 0.61 16.74
CA ARG A 50 13.76 0.30 18.20
C ARG A 50 14.37 1.33 19.18
N ASN A 51 15.19 2.28 18.72
CA ASN A 51 15.87 3.28 19.56
C ASN A 51 15.52 4.75 19.27
N GLU A 52 14.70 5.04 18.27
CA GLU A 52 14.25 6.40 17.99
C GLU A 52 12.80 6.51 18.45
N LYS A 53 12.54 7.40 19.42
CA LYS A 53 11.16 7.77 19.80
C LYS A 53 10.42 8.05 18.49
N SER A 54 9.40 7.27 18.19
CA SER A 54 8.62 7.33 16.96
C SER A 54 8.13 8.76 16.71
N THR A 55 8.89 9.54 15.94
CA THR A 55 8.53 10.91 15.57
C THR A 55 7.59 10.95 14.37
N HIS A 56 7.40 9.82 13.68
CA HIS A 56 6.33 9.67 12.72
C HIS A 56 5.11 9.14 13.45
N ALA A 57 4.33 10.05 14.02
CA ALA A 57 2.90 9.84 14.10
C ALA A 57 2.44 9.39 12.71
N THR A 58 1.61 8.35 12.63
CA THR A 58 1.06 7.84 11.37
C THR A 58 0.65 9.02 10.50
N THR A 59 1.45 9.30 9.47
CA THR A 59 1.27 10.50 8.66
C THR A 59 -0.09 10.40 7.97
N ASP A 60 -0.68 11.54 7.66
CA ASP A 60 -1.93 11.60 6.91
C ASP A 60 -1.93 10.75 5.65
N SER A 61 -0.78 10.65 4.98
CA SER A 61 -0.56 9.78 3.84
C SER A 61 -0.74 8.30 4.18
N ILE A 62 -0.11 7.79 5.25
CA ILE A 62 -0.18 6.35 5.62
C ILE A 62 -1.61 5.90 5.88
N MET A 63 -2.43 6.75 6.53
CA MET A 63 -3.83 6.45 6.81
C MET A 63 -4.68 6.22 5.56
N LEU A 64 -4.30 6.80 4.42
CA LEU A 64 -5.01 6.63 3.15
C LEU A 64 -4.67 5.31 2.44
N TYR A 65 -3.56 4.65 2.81
CA TYR A 65 -3.14 3.38 2.19
C TYR A 65 -3.19 2.18 3.13
N CYS A 66 -3.21 2.39 4.44
CA CYS A 66 -3.23 1.28 5.39
C CYS A 66 -4.55 0.49 5.34
N ALA A 67 -4.46 -0.81 5.63
CA ALA A 67 -5.60 -1.71 5.59
C ALA A 67 -6.67 -1.36 6.64
N PRO A 68 -7.96 -1.66 6.39
CA PRO A 68 -9.05 -1.30 7.30
C PRO A 68 -8.85 -1.78 8.74
N GLU A 69 -8.31 -2.99 8.94
CA GLU A 69 -7.98 -3.54 10.26
C GLU A 69 -6.90 -2.71 10.97
N VAL A 70 -5.90 -2.21 10.24
CA VAL A 70 -4.84 -1.35 10.78
C VAL A 70 -5.40 0.02 11.14
N GLN A 71 -6.34 0.56 10.35
CA GLN A 71 -7.07 1.79 10.69
C GLN A 71 -7.89 1.67 11.98
N LEU A 72 -8.29 0.45 12.36
CA LEU A 72 -9.01 0.16 13.60
C LEU A 72 -8.07 -0.05 14.80
N GLY A 73 -6.76 0.09 14.59
CA GLY A 73 -5.74 -0.06 15.63
C GLY A 73 -5.20 -1.48 15.79
N GLU A 74 -5.54 -2.41 14.88
CA GLU A 74 -4.92 -3.72 14.86
C GLU A 74 -3.44 -3.61 14.46
N LYS A 75 -2.64 -4.59 14.89
CA LYS A 75 -1.23 -4.64 14.53
C LYS A 75 -1.10 -4.96 13.03
N PRO A 76 -0.24 -4.25 12.28
CA PRO A 76 0.02 -4.59 10.89
C PRO A 76 0.51 -6.02 10.72
N THR A 77 0.08 -6.65 9.63
CA THR A 77 0.42 -8.01 9.23
C THR A 77 0.98 -8.05 7.81
N MET A 78 1.51 -9.20 7.38
CA MET A 78 1.89 -9.36 5.98
C MET A 78 0.69 -9.17 5.04
N ARG A 79 -0.53 -9.58 5.45
CA ARG A 79 -1.76 -9.36 4.67
C ARG A 79 -2.08 -7.88 4.54
N SER A 80 -1.91 -7.08 5.60
CA SER A 80 -2.16 -5.64 5.52
C SER A 80 -1.18 -4.93 4.60
N ASP A 81 0.08 -5.38 4.51
CA ASP A 81 1.05 -4.85 3.54
C ASP A 81 0.60 -5.15 2.09
N ILE A 82 0.09 -6.36 1.83
CA ILE A 82 -0.45 -6.73 0.51
C ILE A 82 -1.65 -5.87 0.14
N TRP A 83 -2.55 -5.60 1.10
CA TRP A 83 -3.65 -4.68 0.90
C TRP A 83 -3.16 -3.29 0.50
N SER A 84 -2.27 -2.70 1.30
CA SER A 84 -1.72 -1.36 1.03
C SER A 84 -1.02 -1.28 -0.32
N LEU A 85 -0.24 -2.30 -0.67
CA LEU A 85 0.41 -2.39 -1.97
C LEU A 85 -0.63 -2.45 -3.12
N GLY A 86 -1.74 -3.17 -2.93
CA GLY A 86 -2.84 -3.25 -3.89
C GLY A 86 -3.46 -1.87 -4.16
N VAL A 87 -3.68 -1.08 -3.12
CA VAL A 87 -4.16 0.31 -3.23
C VAL A 87 -3.20 1.18 -4.03
N ILE A 88 -1.89 1.12 -3.70
CA ILE A 88 -0.83 1.92 -4.35
C ILE A 88 -0.71 1.57 -5.84
N ILE A 89 -0.73 0.27 -6.16
CA ILE A 89 -0.67 -0.17 -7.56
C ILE A 89 -1.91 0.29 -8.32
N LEU A 90 -3.10 0.11 -7.73
CA LEU A 90 -4.35 0.48 -8.38
C LEU A 90 -4.41 1.98 -8.66
N GLU A 91 -4.01 2.82 -7.69
CA GLU A 91 -3.88 4.27 -7.88
C GLU A 91 -2.86 4.62 -8.96
N GLY A 92 -1.68 3.99 -8.95
CA GLY A 92 -0.65 4.22 -9.97
C GLY A 92 -1.14 3.87 -11.37
N MET A 93 -2.07 2.92 -11.51
CA MET A 93 -2.67 2.56 -12.79
C MET A 93 -3.84 3.48 -13.18
N SER A 94 -4.66 3.94 -12.23
CA SER A 94 -5.85 4.75 -12.50
C SER A 94 -5.60 6.26 -12.48
N ASN A 95 -4.44 6.71 -11.98
CA ASN A 95 -4.13 8.11 -11.65
C ASN A 95 -5.07 8.75 -10.61
N HIS A 96 -5.84 7.95 -9.87
CA HIS A 96 -6.68 8.44 -8.79
C HIS A 96 -6.79 7.39 -7.67
N HIS A 97 -6.77 7.85 -6.42
CA HIS A 97 -6.94 6.96 -5.28
C HIS A 97 -8.24 6.12 -5.43
N PRO A 98 -8.19 4.79 -5.31
CA PRO A 98 -9.33 3.94 -5.68
C PRO A 98 -10.56 4.12 -4.79
N PHE A 99 -10.34 4.49 -3.52
CA PHE A 99 -11.39 4.74 -2.53
C PHE A 99 -11.74 6.23 -2.37
N LYS A 100 -11.24 7.10 -3.26
CA LYS A 100 -11.40 8.56 -3.13
C LYS A 100 -12.86 8.97 -2.93
N GLY A 101 -13.12 9.66 -1.82
CA GLY A 101 -14.37 10.38 -1.55
C GLY A 101 -14.22 11.88 -1.79
N SER A 102 -15.31 12.61 -1.60
CA SER A 102 -15.37 14.07 -1.63
C SER A 102 -14.63 14.68 -0.43
N THR A 103 -14.60 13.96 0.69
CA THR A 103 -13.80 14.31 1.87
C THR A 103 -12.85 13.19 2.25
N ARG A 104 -11.93 13.50 3.17
CA ARG A 104 -11.02 12.51 3.75
C ARG A 104 -11.80 11.44 4.51
N GLU A 105 -12.75 11.85 5.33
CA GLU A 105 -13.59 10.97 6.13
C GLU A 105 -14.38 10.02 5.23
N GLU A 106 -14.89 10.53 4.10
CA GLU A 106 -15.55 9.72 3.09
C GLU A 106 -14.60 8.72 2.43
N THR A 107 -13.35 9.13 2.15
CA THR A 107 -12.31 8.21 1.61
C THR A 107 -12.02 7.07 2.59
N LEU A 108 -11.83 7.38 3.87
CA LEU A 108 -11.60 6.37 4.90
C LEU A 108 -12.82 5.46 5.09
N MET A 109 -14.03 6.01 5.01
CA MET A 109 -15.27 5.22 5.06
C MET A 109 -15.39 4.28 3.86
N ASN A 110 -15.04 4.76 2.66
CA ASN A 110 -15.03 3.94 1.45
C ASN A 110 -14.05 2.77 1.56
N MET A 111 -12.85 2.98 2.10
CA MET A 111 -11.89 1.92 2.38
C MET A 111 -12.48 0.86 3.32
N LYS A 112 -13.08 1.28 4.43
CA LYS A 112 -13.71 0.37 5.41
C LYS A 112 -14.89 -0.41 4.84
N MET A 113 -15.65 0.20 3.94
CA MET A 113 -16.83 -0.41 3.33
C MET A 113 -16.52 -1.17 2.03
N GLY A 114 -15.26 -1.23 1.60
CA GLY A 114 -14.87 -1.87 0.33
C GLY A 114 -15.44 -1.16 -0.91
N ARG A 115 -15.74 0.14 -0.82
CA ARG A 115 -16.32 0.93 -1.91
C ARG A 115 -15.22 1.62 -2.71
N PHE A 116 -14.83 1.05 -3.83
CA PHE A 116 -13.82 1.62 -4.73
C PHE A 116 -14.38 1.90 -6.12
N SER A 117 -13.72 2.79 -6.84
CA SER A 117 -13.98 3.13 -8.23
C SER A 117 -13.68 1.96 -9.19
N GLU A 118 -14.35 1.91 -10.34
CA GLU A 118 -14.12 0.84 -11.30
C GLU A 118 -12.66 0.79 -11.76
N VAL A 119 -12.12 -0.43 -11.81
CA VAL A 119 -10.77 -0.68 -12.33
C VAL A 119 -10.75 -0.37 -13.84
N PRO A 120 -9.82 0.46 -14.34
CA PRO A 120 -9.79 0.88 -15.74
C PRO A 120 -9.80 -0.29 -16.74
N THR A 121 -10.51 -0.12 -17.86
CA THR A 121 -10.74 -1.17 -18.86
C THR A 121 -9.50 -1.58 -19.65
N PHE A 122 -8.46 -0.76 -19.67
CA PHE A 122 -7.18 -1.09 -20.32
C PHE A 122 -6.33 -2.08 -19.49
N ILE A 123 -6.73 -2.38 -18.26
CA ILE A 123 -6.06 -3.36 -17.39
C ILE A 123 -6.56 -4.76 -17.76
N SER A 124 -5.62 -5.68 -18.03
CA SER A 124 -5.95 -7.07 -18.34
C SER A 124 -6.76 -7.74 -17.22
N SER A 125 -7.64 -8.68 -17.58
CA SER A 125 -8.46 -9.46 -16.65
C SER A 125 -7.66 -10.03 -15.48
N ASP A 126 -6.51 -10.62 -15.76
CA ASP A 126 -5.72 -11.36 -14.76
C ASP A 126 -5.14 -10.40 -13.71
N VAL A 127 -4.65 -9.23 -14.15
CA VAL A 127 -4.15 -8.18 -13.26
C VAL A 127 -5.31 -7.56 -12.47
N LYS A 128 -6.47 -7.39 -13.08
CA LYS A 128 -7.67 -6.90 -12.39
C LYS A 128 -8.08 -7.87 -11.28
N GLU A 129 -8.15 -9.16 -11.56
CA GLU A 129 -8.49 -10.19 -10.57
C GLU A 129 -7.47 -10.22 -9.44
N LEU A 130 -6.16 -10.16 -9.76
CA LEU A 130 -5.10 -10.06 -8.77
C LEU A 130 -5.26 -8.84 -7.85
N LEU A 131 -5.48 -7.65 -8.42
CA LEU A 131 -5.65 -6.43 -7.65
C LEU A 131 -6.89 -6.51 -6.75
N LEU A 132 -8.01 -7.02 -7.27
CA LEU A 132 -9.22 -7.24 -6.49
C LEU A 132 -9.01 -8.23 -5.34
N MET A 133 -8.20 -9.29 -5.53
CA MET A 133 -7.82 -10.21 -4.45
C MET A 133 -6.92 -9.54 -3.40
N MET A 134 -5.99 -8.67 -3.82
CA MET A 134 -5.13 -7.91 -2.91
C MET A 134 -5.96 -6.92 -2.07
N ILE A 135 -6.92 -6.25 -2.71
CA ILE A 135 -7.84 -5.31 -2.06
C ILE A 135 -9.18 -5.96 -1.67
N ASN A 136 -9.15 -7.21 -1.19
CA ASN A 136 -10.31 -7.82 -0.55
C ASN A 136 -10.19 -7.87 0.99
N VAL A 137 -11.21 -7.32 1.67
CA VAL A 137 -11.29 -7.21 3.14
C VAL A 137 -11.79 -8.54 3.72
#